data_AF-A0A1I7FBN6-F1
#
_entry.id   AF-A0A1I7FBN6-F1
#
_cell.length_a   1.000
_cell.length_b   1.000
_cell.length_c   1.000
_cell.angle_alpha   90.00
_cell.angle_beta   90.00
_cell.angle_gamma   90.00
#
_symmetry.space_group_name_H-M   'P 1'
#
loop_
_entity.id
_entity.type
_entity.pdbx_description
1 polymer ?
#
loop_
_entity_poly.entity_id
_entity_poly.type
_entity_poly.pdbx_seq_one_letter_code
_entity_poly.pdbx_strand_id
1 'polypeptide(L)'
;MSLLISSSLYDPYIQNNNDGALKKETVKCCNRATSIGDVDEHSQSSLNTGEKLGVTSFGDKMYVATYADCSTEEEPVVKVGQYEVRINDVNPNNATKLELFALMSYLDKNGALNNRGISSYSKIKAFSYQAEANGYCSGLDDIEKIFSQKRDWISILNNAKETFLGNSETYHQALEIDKMIFSLSCKW
;
A
#
# COMPACT_ATOMS: atom_id res chain seq x y z
N MET A 1 -7.50 -2.58 59.91
CA MET A 1 -8.06 -1.29 59.51
C MET A 1 -8.84 -1.51 58.22
N SER A 2 -10.16 -1.54 58.35
CA SER A 2 -11.10 -1.62 57.23
C SER A 2 -11.55 -0.21 56.87
N LEU A 3 -11.62 0.11 55.59
CA LEU A 3 -12.58 1.07 55.05
C LEU A 3 -13.10 0.54 53.71
N LEU A 4 -14.37 0.11 53.75
CA LEU A 4 -15.29 -0.01 52.60
C LEU A 4 -16.15 1.24 52.62
N ILE A 5 -16.37 1.91 51.47
CA ILE A 5 -17.57 2.63 50.96
C ILE A 5 -17.19 3.11 49.53
N SER A 6 -17.96 3.15 48.44
CA SER A 6 -19.15 2.49 47.90
C SER A 6 -19.28 2.94 46.43
N SER A 7 -20.03 2.21 45.62
CA SER A 7 -20.38 2.48 44.21
C SER A 7 -20.99 3.87 43.92
N SER A 8 -20.69 4.43 42.74
CA SER A 8 -21.69 5.13 41.93
C SER A 8 -21.34 5.10 40.44
N LEU A 9 -22.30 4.63 39.64
CA LEU A 9 -22.39 4.79 38.20
C LEU A 9 -22.36 6.28 37.81
N TYR A 10 -21.52 6.65 36.84
CA TYR A 10 -21.75 7.81 35.98
C TYR A 10 -20.95 7.68 34.69
N ASP A 11 -21.64 7.37 33.60
CA ASP A 11 -21.23 7.67 32.23
C ASP A 11 -22.19 8.78 31.75
N PRO A 12 -21.67 9.91 31.25
CA PRO A 12 -22.07 10.30 29.91
C PRO A 12 -20.93 10.99 29.11
N TYR A 13 -20.72 10.49 27.89
CA TYR A 13 -20.57 11.22 26.62
C TYR A 13 -19.70 12.51 26.57
N ILE A 14 -18.70 12.44 25.67
CA ILE A 14 -18.22 13.47 24.72
C ILE A 14 -17.23 14.51 25.28
N GLN A 15 -15.95 14.30 24.95
CA GLN A 15 -15.13 15.36 24.38
C GLN A 15 -14.56 14.91 23.03
N ASN A 16 -15.04 15.60 21.99
CA ASN A 16 -14.54 15.56 20.63
C ASN A 16 -13.05 15.89 20.60
N ASN A 17 -12.24 15.01 20.06
CA ASN A 17 -11.05 15.38 19.32
C ASN A 17 -11.11 14.67 17.97
N ASN A 18 -11.63 15.41 16.99
CA ASN A 18 -11.41 15.13 15.59
C ASN A 18 -9.90 15.16 15.36
N ASP A 19 -9.33 14.06 14.87
CA ASP A 19 -8.23 14.07 13.89
C ASP A 19 -7.98 12.64 13.38
N GLY A 20 -8.36 12.41 12.11
CA GLY A 20 -7.63 11.54 11.20
C GLY A 20 -7.91 10.03 11.16
N ALA A 21 -8.83 9.48 11.96
CA ALA A 21 -9.20 8.06 11.83
C ALA A 21 -10.04 7.86 10.55
N LEU A 22 -9.48 7.13 9.57
CA LEU A 22 -10.14 6.60 8.38
C LEU A 22 -11.62 6.28 8.66
N LYS A 23 -12.50 7.21 8.28
CA LYS A 23 -13.92 6.92 8.22
C LYS A 23 -14.09 5.79 7.22
N LYS A 24 -14.80 4.77 7.66
CA LYS A 24 -15.31 3.66 6.86
C LYS A 24 -16.31 4.22 5.85
N GLU A 25 -15.83 4.92 4.83
CA GLU A 25 -16.56 5.09 3.58
C GLU A 25 -16.01 4.02 2.65
N THR A 26 -16.72 2.90 2.63
CA THR A 26 -16.74 2.05 1.44
C THR A 26 -17.33 2.91 0.34
N VAL A 27 -16.48 3.66 -0.36
CA VAL A 27 -16.83 4.22 -1.65
C VAL A 27 -16.89 3.04 -2.60
N LYS A 28 -18.03 2.34 -2.58
CA LYS A 28 -18.37 1.38 -3.63
C LYS A 28 -18.40 2.20 -4.91
N CYS A 29 -17.41 2.01 -5.78
CA CYS A 29 -17.42 2.58 -7.12
C CYS A 29 -18.60 1.98 -7.90
N CYS A 30 -19.79 2.56 -7.74
CA CYS A 30 -20.93 2.57 -8.66
C CYS A 30 -22.15 3.23 -8.01
N ASN A 31 -22.18 4.57 -7.99
CA ASN A 31 -23.44 5.33 -8.07
C ASN A 31 -23.50 5.98 -9.45
N ARG A 32 -23.52 5.20 -10.53
CA ARG A 32 -23.94 5.74 -11.83
C ARG A 32 -25.45 5.63 -11.89
N ALA A 33 -26.11 6.74 -11.57
CA ALA A 33 -27.53 6.92 -11.88
C ALA A 33 -27.72 6.63 -13.37
N THR A 34 -28.64 5.72 -13.68
CA THR A 34 -29.08 5.43 -15.04
C THR A 34 -29.79 6.65 -15.60
N SER A 35 -29.09 7.50 -16.35
CA SER A 35 -29.70 8.37 -17.34
C SER A 35 -29.49 7.74 -18.70
N ILE A 36 -30.57 7.21 -19.28
CA ILE A 36 -30.65 6.83 -20.69
C ILE A 36 -30.47 8.11 -21.50
N GLY A 37 -29.41 8.19 -22.30
CA GLY A 37 -29.17 9.33 -23.20
C GLY A 37 -27.75 9.32 -23.76
N ASP A 38 -27.69 9.05 -25.06
CA ASP A 38 -26.61 9.29 -26.02
C ASP A 38 -25.37 8.39 -26.00
N VAL A 39 -25.22 7.72 -27.16
CA VAL A 39 -24.13 6.86 -27.60
C VAL A 39 -22.95 7.75 -27.96
N ASP A 40 -21.88 7.65 -27.18
CA ASP A 40 -20.52 7.89 -27.68
C ASP A 40 -19.69 6.66 -27.29
N GLU A 41 -19.42 5.84 -28.30
CA GLU A 41 -18.59 4.64 -28.21
C GLU A 41 -17.12 5.06 -28.21
N HIS A 42 -16.67 5.71 -27.14
CA HIS A 42 -15.26 5.67 -26.77
C HIS A 42 -15.05 4.39 -25.98
N SER A 43 -14.48 3.38 -26.64
CA SER A 43 -14.01 2.14 -26.05
C SER A 43 -13.08 2.44 -24.88
N GLN A 44 -13.64 2.59 -23.68
CA GLN A 44 -12.88 2.54 -22.44
C GLN A 44 -12.29 1.13 -22.40
N SER A 45 -10.98 1.04 -22.56
CA SER A 45 -10.23 -0.20 -22.36
C SER A 45 -10.45 -0.62 -20.90
N SER A 46 -11.45 -1.48 -20.67
CA SER A 46 -11.62 -2.12 -19.37
C SER A 46 -10.40 -3.01 -19.20
N LEU A 47 -9.55 -2.70 -18.22
CA LEU A 47 -8.52 -3.63 -17.80
C LEU A 47 -9.19 -4.96 -17.45
N ASN A 48 -8.52 -6.09 -17.70
CA ASN A 48 -9.07 -7.43 -17.46
C ASN A 48 -9.45 -7.59 -15.98
N THR A 49 -10.68 -7.25 -15.65
CA THR A 49 -11.20 -7.25 -14.29
C THR A 49 -10.95 -8.59 -13.61
N GLY A 50 -10.42 -8.56 -12.39
CA GLY A 50 -10.09 -9.77 -11.63
C GLY A 50 -8.78 -10.45 -12.06
N GLU A 51 -8.06 -9.93 -13.06
CA GLU A 51 -6.72 -10.42 -13.40
C GLU A 51 -5.76 -10.26 -12.21
N LYS A 52 -5.04 -11.33 -11.90
CA LYS A 52 -4.07 -11.37 -10.78
C LYS A 52 -2.81 -10.60 -11.14
N LEU A 53 -2.49 -9.61 -10.31
CA LEU A 53 -1.29 -8.77 -10.42
C LEU A 53 -0.17 -9.26 -9.50
N GLY A 54 -0.51 -9.65 -8.27
CA GLY A 54 0.49 -9.99 -7.26
C GLY A 54 -0.09 -10.79 -6.10
N VAL A 55 0.80 -11.41 -5.33
CA VAL A 55 0.48 -12.10 -4.08
C VAL A 55 1.50 -11.70 -3.02
N THR A 56 1.02 -11.51 -1.80
CA THR A 56 1.88 -11.34 -0.62
C THR A 56 1.22 -11.93 0.62
N SER A 57 2.00 -12.06 1.70
CA SER A 57 1.48 -12.39 3.02
C SER A 57 1.75 -11.27 4.02
N PHE A 58 0.74 -11.05 4.86
CA PHE A 58 0.76 -10.15 6.00
C PHE A 58 0.40 -10.97 7.23
N GLY A 59 1.41 -11.29 8.04
CA GLY A 59 1.28 -12.30 9.08
C GLY A 59 0.94 -13.67 8.50
N ASP A 60 -0.10 -14.30 9.04
CA ASP A 60 -0.65 -15.59 8.63
C ASP A 60 -1.62 -15.50 7.43
N LYS A 61 -1.98 -14.29 7.00
CA LYS A 61 -2.96 -14.07 5.93
C LYS A 61 -2.29 -13.79 4.59
N MET A 62 -2.74 -14.48 3.55
CA MET A 62 -2.36 -14.22 2.16
C MET A 62 -3.31 -13.19 1.53
N TYR A 63 -2.74 -12.26 0.76
CA TYR A 63 -3.45 -11.24 0.01
C TYR A 63 -3.08 -11.34 -1.46
N VAL A 64 -4.11 -11.23 -2.31
CA VAL A 64 -3.98 -11.19 -3.77
C VAL A 64 -4.32 -9.78 -4.22
N ALA A 65 -3.48 -9.20 -5.07
CA ALA A 65 -3.79 -7.96 -5.79
C ALA A 65 -4.38 -8.31 -7.16
N THR A 66 -5.52 -7.72 -7.50
CA THR A 66 -6.18 -7.84 -8.81
C THR A 66 -6.63 -6.47 -9.31
N TYR A 67 -6.90 -6.32 -10.62
CA TYR A 67 -7.65 -5.14 -11.07
C TYR A 67 -9.06 -5.14 -10.48
N ALA A 68 -9.52 -3.97 -10.01
CA ALA A 68 -10.90 -3.75 -9.61
C ALA A 68 -11.82 -3.63 -10.83
N ASP A 69 -13.11 -3.90 -10.65
CA ASP A 69 -14.10 -3.86 -11.74
C ASP A 69 -14.23 -2.47 -12.38
N CYS A 70 -13.90 -1.41 -11.63
CA CYS A 70 -13.93 -0.02 -12.07
C CYS A 70 -12.59 0.48 -12.63
N SER A 71 -11.55 -0.37 -12.69
CA SER A 71 -10.21 0.02 -13.11
C SER A 71 -10.15 0.30 -14.61
N THR A 72 -9.62 1.47 -14.99
CA THR A 72 -9.30 1.81 -16.38
C THR A 72 -7.80 2.05 -16.53
N GLU A 73 -7.33 2.20 -17.77
CA GLU A 73 -5.92 2.54 -18.04
C GLU A 73 -5.53 3.91 -17.47
N GLU A 74 -6.43 4.90 -17.55
CA GLU A 74 -6.21 6.27 -17.06
C GLU A 74 -6.40 6.42 -15.55
N GLU A 75 -7.33 5.65 -14.96
CA GLU A 75 -7.56 5.57 -13.53
C GLU A 75 -7.40 4.11 -13.04
N PRO A 76 -6.15 3.62 -12.93
CA PRO A 76 -5.91 2.27 -12.47
C PRO A 76 -6.30 2.10 -10.99
N VAL A 77 -7.16 1.12 -10.73
CA VAL A 77 -7.62 0.75 -9.39
C VAL A 77 -7.29 -0.72 -9.13
N VAL A 78 -6.51 -0.96 -8.07
CA VAL A 78 -6.12 -2.31 -7.65
C VAL A 78 -6.87 -2.70 -6.39
N LYS A 79 -7.50 -3.87 -6.43
CA LYS A 79 -8.18 -4.50 -5.30
C LYS A 79 -7.23 -5.44 -4.58
N VAL A 80 -7.13 -5.29 -3.26
CA VAL A 80 -6.36 -6.16 -2.36
C VAL A 80 -7.30 -6.67 -1.27
N GLY A 81 -7.80 -7.90 -1.42
CA GLY A 81 -8.87 -8.42 -0.56
C GLY A 81 -10.14 -7.59 -0.70
N GLN A 82 -10.55 -6.89 0.37
CA GLN A 82 -11.71 -6.00 0.38
C GLN A 82 -11.37 -4.52 0.13
N TYR A 83 -10.09 -4.19 0.01
CA TYR A 83 -9.62 -2.81 -0.11
C TYR A 83 -9.36 -2.48 -1.59
N GLU A 84 -9.71 -1.26 -2.00
CA GLU A 84 -9.42 -0.74 -3.33
C GLU A 84 -8.43 0.42 -3.20
N VAL A 85 -7.41 0.42 -4.05
CA VAL A 85 -6.32 1.39 -4.06
C VAL A 85 -6.28 2.03 -5.44
N ARG A 86 -6.50 3.34 -5.50
CA ARG A 86 -6.29 4.16 -6.70
C ARG A 86 -4.80 4.38 -6.86
N ILE A 87 -4.20 3.81 -7.90
CA ILE A 87 -2.74 3.76 -8.07
C ILE A 87 -2.15 5.16 -8.22
N ASN A 88 -2.82 6.05 -8.95
CA ASN A 88 -2.35 7.42 -9.19
C ASN A 88 -2.34 8.29 -7.92
N ASP A 89 -3.11 7.90 -6.90
CA ASP A 89 -3.19 8.60 -5.61
C ASP A 89 -2.15 8.10 -4.60
N VAL A 90 -1.47 6.99 -4.89
CA VAL A 90 -0.46 6.43 -3.99
C VAL A 90 0.79 7.33 -4.02
N ASN A 91 1.09 7.96 -2.89
CA ASN A 91 2.36 8.65 -2.67
C ASN A 91 3.34 7.75 -1.90
N PRO A 92 4.43 7.24 -2.51
CA PRO A 92 5.36 6.35 -1.83
C PRO A 92 6.10 6.98 -0.64
N ASN A 93 6.16 8.31 -0.55
CA ASN A 93 6.70 9.01 0.63
C ASN A 93 5.68 9.06 1.79
N ASN A 94 4.43 8.69 1.54
CA ASN A 94 3.35 8.70 2.52
C ASN A 94 2.31 7.62 2.16
N ALA A 95 2.73 6.35 2.16
CA ALA A 95 1.87 5.22 1.80
C ALA A 95 1.88 4.15 2.91
N THR A 96 0.76 3.45 3.04
CA THR A 96 0.67 2.23 3.85
C THR A 96 1.37 1.09 3.16
N LYS A 97 1.61 0.01 3.90
CA LYS A 97 2.19 -1.21 3.32
C LYS A 97 1.25 -1.83 2.28
N LEU A 98 -0.06 -1.76 2.49
CA LEU A 98 -1.05 -2.25 1.53
C LEU A 98 -1.05 -1.43 0.23
N GLU A 99 -1.04 -0.10 0.32
CA GLU A 99 -0.99 0.77 -0.86
C GLU A 99 0.30 0.57 -1.65
N LEU A 100 1.44 0.41 -0.96
CA LEU A 100 2.69 0.09 -1.62
C LEU A 100 2.64 -1.28 -2.31
N PHE A 101 2.05 -2.29 -1.67
CA PHE A 101 1.86 -3.60 -2.30
C PHE A 101 1.01 -3.53 -3.57
N ALA A 102 -0.08 -2.77 -3.53
CA ALA A 102 -0.94 -2.55 -4.70
C ALA A 102 -0.17 -1.85 -5.84
N LEU A 103 0.52 -0.75 -5.54
CA LEU A 103 1.37 -0.01 -6.49
C LEU A 103 2.42 -0.91 -7.14
N MET A 104 3.20 -1.62 -6.33
CA MET A 104 4.28 -2.47 -6.85
C MET A 104 3.75 -3.63 -7.69
N SER A 105 2.59 -4.19 -7.34
CA SER A 105 1.95 -5.26 -8.14
C SER A 105 1.50 -4.75 -9.51
N TYR A 106 0.98 -3.52 -9.57
CA TYR A 106 0.63 -2.85 -10.83
C TYR A 106 1.87 -2.58 -11.70
N LEU A 107 2.94 -2.03 -11.11
CA LEU A 107 4.19 -1.73 -11.83
C LEU A 107 4.88 -2.98 -12.38
N ASP A 108 4.87 -4.07 -11.62
CA ASP A 108 5.36 -5.37 -12.06
C ASP A 108 4.59 -5.89 -13.28
N LYS A 109 3.25 -5.71 -13.30
CA LYS A 109 2.41 -6.15 -14.41
C LYS A 109 2.65 -5.34 -15.68
N ASN A 110 2.85 -4.04 -15.56
CA ASN A 110 3.02 -3.14 -16.70
C ASN A 110 4.48 -3.05 -17.19
N GLY A 111 5.36 -3.91 -16.68
CA GLY A 111 6.74 -4.02 -17.14
C GLY A 111 7.63 -2.85 -16.72
N ALA A 112 7.18 -2.00 -15.80
CA ALA A 112 7.99 -0.91 -15.25
C ALA A 112 9.16 -1.40 -14.39
N LEU A 113 9.13 -2.68 -13.99
CA LEU A 113 10.15 -3.34 -13.16
C LEU A 113 10.49 -4.72 -13.74
N ASN A 114 11.78 -5.03 -13.88
CA ASN A 114 12.25 -6.34 -14.35
C ASN A 114 12.29 -7.34 -13.18
N ASN A 115 11.22 -8.11 -13.02
CA ASN A 115 11.06 -9.09 -11.95
C ASN A 115 11.48 -10.51 -12.40
N ARG A 116 12.75 -10.87 -12.20
CA ARG A 116 13.28 -12.23 -12.43
C ARG A 116 12.78 -13.26 -11.39
N GLY A 117 11.47 -13.53 -11.35
CA GLY A 117 10.86 -14.57 -10.53
C GLY A 117 10.55 -14.21 -9.07
N ILE A 118 11.03 -13.06 -8.58
CA ILE A 118 10.67 -12.50 -7.28
C ILE A 118 9.94 -11.18 -7.52
N SER A 119 8.75 -11.01 -6.94
CA SER A 119 7.98 -9.76 -7.09
C SER A 119 8.73 -8.57 -6.49
N SER A 120 8.61 -7.41 -7.12
CA SER A 120 9.33 -6.22 -6.68
C SER A 120 8.89 -5.77 -5.29
N TYR A 121 7.63 -6.01 -4.92
CA TYR A 121 7.18 -5.81 -3.55
C TYR A 121 7.93 -6.68 -2.54
N SER A 122 8.19 -7.96 -2.85
CA SER A 122 8.93 -8.85 -1.94
C SER A 122 10.36 -8.38 -1.73
N LYS A 123 10.99 -7.80 -2.76
CA LYS A 123 12.32 -7.21 -2.68
C LYS A 123 12.32 -5.95 -1.83
N ILE A 124 11.38 -5.02 -2.06
CA ILE A 124 11.21 -3.83 -1.21
C ILE A 124 11.00 -4.23 0.25
N LYS A 125 10.18 -5.24 0.52
CA LYS A 125 9.97 -5.78 1.87
C LYS A 125 11.30 -6.23 2.50
N ALA A 126 12.08 -7.03 1.76
CA ALA A 126 13.38 -7.50 2.21
C ALA A 126 14.37 -6.36 2.49
N PHE A 127 14.49 -5.39 1.58
CA PHE A 127 15.38 -4.24 1.73
C PHE A 127 14.94 -3.32 2.89
N SER A 128 13.63 -3.14 3.09
CA SER A 128 13.12 -2.31 4.19
C SER A 128 13.51 -2.86 5.56
N TYR A 129 13.64 -4.19 5.73
CA TYR A 129 14.15 -4.77 6.97
C TYR A 129 15.59 -4.36 7.28
N GLN A 130 16.41 -4.07 6.27
CA GLN A 130 17.74 -3.51 6.52
C GLN A 130 17.65 -2.14 7.19
N ALA A 131 16.71 -1.29 6.75
CA ALA A 131 16.49 0.01 7.39
C ALA A 131 15.95 -0.12 8.82
N GLU A 132 15.10 -1.12 9.09
CA GLU A 132 14.67 -1.43 10.47
C GLU A 132 15.83 -1.96 11.32
N ALA A 133 16.69 -2.82 10.77
CA ALA A 133 17.91 -3.30 11.45
C ALA A 133 18.91 -2.15 11.74
N ASN A 134 18.95 -1.14 10.88
CA ASN A 134 19.72 0.09 11.10
C ASN A 134 19.09 1.01 12.18
N GLY A 135 17.90 0.69 12.68
CA GLY A 135 17.14 1.53 13.62
C GLY A 135 16.48 2.76 12.98
N TYR A 136 16.42 2.84 11.64
CA TYR A 136 15.85 3.98 10.92
C TYR A 136 14.32 4.03 11.00
N CYS A 137 13.68 2.86 10.98
CA CYS A 137 12.24 2.73 11.17
C CYS A 137 11.94 1.51 12.04
N SER A 138 10.68 1.34 12.45
CA SER A 138 10.26 0.18 13.25
C SER A 138 8.84 -0.25 12.93
N GLY A 139 8.49 -1.47 13.34
CA GLY A 139 7.17 -2.06 13.23
C GLY A 139 6.81 -2.42 11.79
N LEU A 140 7.80 -2.77 10.96
CA LEU A 140 7.50 -3.21 9.59
C LEU A 140 6.59 -4.43 9.66
N ASP A 141 6.83 -5.41 10.52
CA ASP A 141 6.00 -6.63 10.62
C ASP A 141 4.76 -6.53 11.51
N ASP A 142 4.46 -5.34 12.03
CA ASP A 142 3.26 -5.13 12.83
C ASP A 142 2.01 -5.20 11.95
N ILE A 143 1.25 -6.28 12.11
CA ILE A 143 0.06 -6.59 11.30
C ILE A 143 -1.02 -5.52 11.45
N GLU A 144 -1.15 -4.92 12.63
CA GLU A 144 -2.17 -3.90 12.91
C GLU A 144 -1.89 -2.59 12.17
N LYS A 145 -0.63 -2.36 11.80
CA LYS A 145 -0.16 -1.14 11.12
C LYS A 145 -0.16 -1.24 9.61
N ILE A 146 -0.37 -2.42 9.03
CA ILE A 146 -0.28 -2.66 7.59
C ILE A 146 -1.24 -1.79 6.78
N PHE A 147 -2.43 -1.56 7.33
CA PHE A 147 -3.54 -0.85 6.67
C PHE A 147 -3.63 0.64 7.05
N SER A 148 -2.96 1.06 8.12
CA SER A 148 -3.20 2.35 8.76
C SER A 148 -1.94 3.22 8.83
N GLN A 149 -0.78 2.60 8.99
CA GLN A 149 0.46 3.34 9.16
C GLN A 149 1.05 3.72 7.81
N LYS A 150 1.04 5.01 7.53
CA LYS A 150 1.75 5.60 6.42
C LYS A 150 3.25 5.69 6.72
N ARG A 151 4.07 5.48 5.70
CA ARG A 151 5.54 5.51 5.78
C ARG A 151 6.12 6.20 4.56
N ASP A 152 7.30 6.75 4.75
CA ASP A 152 8.16 7.21 3.68
C ASP A 152 9.02 6.04 3.18
N TRP A 153 8.48 5.31 2.19
CA TRP A 153 9.15 4.15 1.62
C TRP A 153 10.40 4.52 0.82
N ILE A 154 10.44 5.73 0.23
CA ILE A 154 11.61 6.21 -0.50
C ILE A 154 12.76 6.43 0.48
N SER A 155 12.52 7.09 1.59
CA SER A 155 13.55 7.32 2.61
C SER A 155 14.00 6.02 3.30
N ILE A 156 13.06 5.10 3.56
CA ILE A 156 13.39 3.74 4.07
C ILE A 156 14.32 3.01 3.09
N LEU A 157 13.99 3.01 1.80
CA LEU A 157 14.80 2.35 0.78
C LEU A 157 16.17 3.03 0.59
N ASN A 158 16.23 4.36 0.63
CA ASN A 158 17.51 5.08 0.60
C ASN A 158 18.40 4.72 1.80
N ASN A 159 17.84 4.61 3.01
CA ASN A 159 18.60 4.18 4.17
C ASN A 159 19.19 2.77 4.00
N ALA A 160 18.39 1.82 3.48
CA ALA A 160 18.86 0.48 3.17
C ALA A 160 19.94 0.49 2.08
N LYS A 161 19.76 1.29 1.03
CA LYS A 161 20.72 1.47 -0.06
C LYS A 161 22.09 1.92 0.44
N GLU A 162 22.15 2.93 1.31
CA GLU A 162 23.43 3.42 1.86
C GLU A 162 24.20 2.30 2.58
N THR A 163 23.49 1.40 3.27
CA THR A 163 24.11 0.23 3.90
C THR A 163 24.70 -0.72 2.87
N PHE A 164 23.94 -1.01 1.81
CA PHE A 164 24.38 -1.92 0.76
C PHE A 164 25.50 -1.34 -0.12
N LEU A 165 25.57 -0.02 -0.29
CA LEU A 165 26.68 0.67 -0.96
C LEU A 165 27.99 0.57 -0.17
N GLY A 166 27.90 0.49 1.16
CA GLY A 166 29.06 0.34 2.05
C GLY A 166 29.75 -1.03 1.97
N ASN A 167 29.17 -2.01 1.28
CA ASN A 167 29.73 -3.35 1.12
C ASN A 167 29.72 -3.79 -0.35
N SER A 168 30.89 -4.11 -0.90
CA SER A 168 31.05 -4.52 -2.30
C SER A 168 30.24 -5.76 -2.68
N GLU A 169 30.03 -6.69 -1.74
CA GLU A 169 29.24 -7.91 -1.97
C GLU A 169 27.74 -7.62 -2.13
N THR A 170 27.28 -6.48 -1.61
CA THR A 170 25.87 -6.07 -1.66
C THR A 170 25.60 -4.91 -2.62
N TYR A 171 26.60 -4.50 -3.41
CA TYR A 171 26.47 -3.38 -4.34
C TYR A 171 25.34 -3.56 -5.36
N HIS A 172 25.11 -4.80 -5.82
CA HIS A 172 24.02 -5.07 -6.76
C HIS A 172 22.63 -4.83 -6.17
N GLN A 173 22.45 -5.05 -4.87
CA GLN A 173 21.21 -4.76 -4.14
C GLN A 173 20.99 -3.24 -4.07
N ALA A 174 22.04 -2.45 -3.86
CA ALA A 174 21.94 -0.99 -3.91
C ALA A 174 21.47 -0.48 -5.27
N LEU A 175 22.03 -1.01 -6.37
CA LEU A 175 21.60 -0.67 -7.74
C LEU A 175 20.15 -1.09 -8.02
N GLU A 176 19.71 -2.19 -7.44
CA GLU A 176 18.33 -2.66 -7.55
C GLU A 176 17.36 -1.76 -6.78
N ILE A 177 17.74 -1.31 -5.59
CA ILE A 177 16.98 -0.32 -4.83
C ILE A 177 16.86 0.99 -5.60
N ASP A 178 17.93 1.49 -6.23
CA ASP A 178 17.87 2.71 -7.04
C ASP A 178 16.85 2.61 -8.17
N LYS A 179 16.79 1.46 -8.86
CA LYS A 179 15.77 1.22 -9.90
C LYS A 179 14.35 1.24 -9.33
N MET A 180 14.15 0.65 -8.15
CA MET A 180 12.83 0.65 -7.50
C MET A 180 12.42 2.06 -7.06
N ILE A 181 13.34 2.83 -6.48
CA ILE A 181 13.11 4.23 -6.11
C ILE A 181 12.76 5.07 -7.34
N PHE A 182 13.47 4.87 -8.44
CA PHE A 182 13.18 5.55 -9.70
C PHE A 182 11.75 5.27 -10.15
N SER A 183 11.35 3.99 -10.24
CA SER A 183 9.98 3.63 -10.61
C SER A 183 8.95 4.21 -9.62
N LEU A 184 9.17 4.10 -8.31
CA LEU A 184 8.25 4.68 -7.32
C LEU A 184 8.12 6.22 -7.44
N SER A 185 9.13 6.90 -7.96
CA SER A 185 9.12 8.36 -8.11
C SER A 185 8.50 8.83 -9.42
N CYS A 186 8.33 7.95 -10.40
CA CYS A 186 7.62 8.25 -11.63
C CYS A 186 6.10 8.32 -11.36
N LYS A 187 5.43 9.32 -11.94
CA LYS A 187 3.97 9.33 -12.03
C LYS A 187 3.56 8.56 -13.29
N TRP A 188 2.48 7.78 -13.16
CA TRP A 188 1.96 6.89 -14.17
C TRP A 188 0.54 7.33 -14.52
#